data_AF-A0A7S1CSN6-F1
#
_entry.id   AF-A0A7S1CSN6-F1
#
_cell.length_a   1.000
_cell.length_b   1.000
_cell.length_c   1.000
_cell.angle_alpha   90.00
_cell.angle_beta   90.00
_cell.angle_gamma   90.00
#
_symmetry.space_group_name_H-M   'P 1'
#
loop_
_entity.id
_entity.type
_entity.pdbx_description
1 polymer ?
#
loop_
_entity_poly.entity_id
_entity_poly.type
_entity_poly.pdbx_seq_one_letter_code
_entity_poly.pdbx_strand_id
1 'polypeptide(L)'
;MSAFLGDLAGVCSVIVGAKRSAVTGPVSVVASAFDQAMVTYGSTAVALSRKDLYGLLARTIPADDLQVATFFALISHFGWGSVALLTRNDAWGLGISNLVQSRAGDHGVDVVVAVAF
;
A
#
# COMPACT_ATOMS: atom_id res chain seq x y z
N MET A 1 -1.69 0.26 -37.82
CA MET A 1 -1.65 0.69 -36.41
C MET A 1 -0.84 -0.26 -35.51
N SER A 2 0.06 -1.09 -36.07
CA SER A 2 0.82 -2.14 -35.35
C SER A 2 2.30 -1.79 -35.15
N ALA A 3 2.82 -0.74 -35.80
CA ALA A 3 4.26 -0.44 -35.81
C ALA A 3 4.72 0.45 -34.64
N PHE A 4 3.81 1.21 -34.01
CA PHE A 4 4.17 2.11 -32.90
C PHE A 4 4.20 1.40 -31.53
N LEU A 5 3.49 0.26 -31.41
CA LEU A 5 3.44 -0.53 -30.17
C LEU A 5 4.57 -1.57 -30.09
N GLY A 6 5.10 -2.03 -31.24
CA GLY A 6 6.22 -2.97 -31.27
C GLY A 6 7.55 -2.36 -30.84
N ASP A 7 7.72 -1.04 -31.02
CA ASP A 7 8.98 -0.34 -30.72
C ASP A 7 9.12 -0.02 -29.22
N LEU A 8 8.01 0.11 -28.47
CA LEU A 8 8.06 0.36 -27.02
C LEU A 8 8.31 -0.91 -26.19
N ALA A 9 7.91 -2.08 -26.70
CA ALA A 9 8.19 -3.37 -26.07
C ALA A 9 9.71 -3.67 -25.97
N GLY A 10 10.55 -2.94 -26.72
CA GLY A 10 12.00 -3.04 -26.67
C GLY A 10 12.74 -1.95 -25.88
N VAL A 11 12.05 -0.91 -25.37
CA VAL A 11 12.73 0.33 -24.89
C VAL A 11 12.72 0.48 -23.37
N CYS A 12 11.82 -0.18 -22.64
CA CYS A 12 11.81 -0.12 -21.17
C CYS A 12 11.35 -1.45 -20.56
N SER A 13 12.30 -2.22 -20.03
CA SER A 13 12.04 -3.52 -19.40
C SER A 13 11.48 -3.40 -17.98
N VAL A 14 11.70 -2.27 -17.30
CA VAL A 14 11.29 -2.03 -15.92
C VAL A 14 10.89 -0.57 -15.69
N ILE A 15 9.77 -0.35 -15.00
CA ILE A 15 9.31 0.98 -14.56
C ILE A 15 9.75 1.21 -13.11
N VAL A 16 10.43 2.32 -12.83
CA VAL A 16 10.73 2.74 -11.45
C VAL A 16 9.73 3.79 -10.99
N GLY A 17 9.05 3.52 -9.88
CA GLY A 17 7.97 4.35 -9.36
C GLY A 17 6.72 3.52 -9.07
N ALA A 18 5.55 4.13 -8.83
CA ALA A 18 5.36 5.53 -8.51
C ALA A 18 5.57 5.72 -7.00
N LYS A 19 5.64 6.98 -6.53
CA LYS A 19 5.78 7.24 -5.09
C LYS A 19 4.49 6.95 -4.32
N ARG A 20 3.33 7.43 -4.80
CA ARG A 20 2.05 7.33 -4.07
C ARG A 20 1.36 6.00 -4.33
N SER A 21 0.95 5.30 -3.27
CA SER A 21 0.27 4.00 -3.38
C SER A 21 -0.99 4.03 -4.25
N ALA A 22 -1.77 5.11 -4.15
CA ALA A 22 -2.96 5.33 -4.97
C ALA A 22 -2.66 5.44 -6.48
N VAL A 23 -1.43 5.80 -6.85
CA VAL A 23 -0.98 5.86 -8.25
C VAL A 23 -0.33 4.54 -8.65
N THR A 24 0.50 3.96 -7.79
CA THR A 24 1.22 2.71 -8.06
C THR A 24 0.27 1.55 -8.36
N GLY A 25 -0.84 1.44 -7.63
CA GLY A 25 -1.82 0.37 -7.86
C GLY A 25 -2.30 0.31 -9.32
N PRO A 26 -3.01 1.34 -9.81
CA PRO A 26 -3.46 1.37 -11.21
C PRO A 26 -2.33 1.27 -12.24
N VAL A 27 -1.21 1.97 -12.03
CA VAL A 27 -0.09 1.94 -12.99
C VAL A 27 0.53 0.54 -13.08
N SER A 28 0.68 -0.17 -11.96
CA SER A 28 1.26 -1.51 -11.96
C SER A 28 0.37 -2.53 -12.67
N VAL A 29 -0.96 -2.37 -12.61
CA VAL A 29 -1.90 -3.21 -13.36
C VAL A 29 -1.75 -2.99 -14.87
N VAL A 30 -1.67 -1.72 -15.29
CA VAL A 30 -1.44 -1.39 -16.71
C VAL A 30 -0.07 -1.89 -17.17
N ALA A 31 0.99 -1.63 -16.42
CA ALA A 31 2.35 -2.11 -16.74
C ALA A 31 2.39 -3.63 -16.89
N SER A 32 1.72 -4.35 -16.00
CA SER A 32 1.66 -5.82 -16.04
C SER A 32 0.95 -6.33 -17.29
N ALA A 33 -0.04 -5.60 -17.83
CA ALA A 33 -0.71 -5.97 -19.08
C ALA A 33 0.19 -5.84 -20.32
N PHE A 34 1.32 -5.15 -20.21
CA PHE A 34 2.36 -5.04 -21.23
C PHE A 34 3.64 -5.83 -20.86
N ASP A 35 3.56 -6.77 -19.91
CA ASP A 35 4.68 -7.57 -19.43
C ASP A 35 5.85 -6.74 -18.86
N GLN A 36 5.56 -5.53 -18.36
CA GLN A 36 6.55 -4.65 -17.75
C GLN A 36 6.54 -4.77 -16.22
N ALA A 37 7.70 -5.10 -15.65
CA ALA A 37 7.87 -5.08 -14.21
C ALA A 37 7.94 -3.65 -13.67
N MET A 38 7.51 -3.47 -12.42
CA MET A 38 7.52 -2.17 -11.75
C MET A 38 8.18 -2.27 -10.39
N VAL A 39 9.04 -1.32 -10.05
CA VAL A 39 9.71 -1.22 -8.73
C VAL A 39 9.39 0.13 -8.10
N THR A 40 8.58 0.14 -7.04
CA THR A 40 8.25 1.37 -6.29
C THR A 40 9.22 1.61 -5.13
N TYR A 41 9.61 2.88 -4.97
CA TYR A 41 10.46 3.35 -3.86
C TYR A 41 9.67 4.07 -2.76
N GLY A 42 8.34 4.21 -2.90
CA GLY A 42 7.54 5.08 -2.03
C GLY A 42 6.16 4.56 -1.64
N SER A 43 5.66 3.49 -2.29
CA SER A 43 4.30 2.99 -2.04
C SER A 43 4.30 1.86 -1.01
N THR A 44 3.76 2.15 0.16
CA THR A 44 3.77 1.26 1.33
C THR A 44 2.44 0.54 1.58
N ALA A 45 1.37 0.90 0.87
CA ALA A 45 0.03 0.34 1.11
C ALA A 45 0.07 -1.19 1.15
N VAL A 46 -0.51 -1.78 2.19
CA VAL A 46 -0.49 -3.22 2.43
C VAL A 46 -1.11 -3.99 1.25
N ALA A 47 -2.14 -3.43 0.63
CA ALA A 47 -2.81 -4.01 -0.53
C ALA A 47 -1.87 -4.29 -1.72
N LEU A 48 -0.80 -3.51 -1.90
CA LEU A 48 0.18 -3.72 -2.99
C LEU A 48 1.04 -4.98 -2.80
N SER A 49 0.93 -5.65 -1.64
CA SER A 49 1.61 -6.91 -1.37
C SER A 49 0.89 -8.12 -1.97
N ARG A 50 -0.36 -7.95 -2.46
CA ARG A 50 -1.18 -8.97 -3.09
C ARG A 50 -0.63 -9.38 -4.46
N LYS A 51 0.16 -10.46 -4.50
CA LYS A 51 0.82 -10.94 -5.72
C LYS A 51 -0.12 -11.57 -6.74
N ASP A 52 -1.32 -11.93 -6.33
CA ASP A 52 -2.43 -12.30 -7.21
C ASP A 52 -2.90 -11.13 -8.08
N LEU A 53 -2.79 -9.88 -7.60
CA LEU A 53 -3.15 -8.67 -8.33
C LEU A 53 -1.95 -7.90 -8.89
N TYR A 54 -0.84 -7.92 -8.16
CA TYR A 54 0.36 -7.11 -8.41
C TYR A 54 1.60 -7.99 -8.60
N GLY A 55 1.48 -9.01 -9.45
CA GLY A 55 2.50 -10.04 -9.66
C GLY A 55 3.86 -9.49 -10.08
N LEU A 56 3.86 -8.50 -10.98
CA LEU A 56 5.09 -7.86 -11.51
C LEU A 56 5.50 -6.58 -10.75
N LEU A 57 4.87 -6.28 -9.62
CA LEU A 57 5.22 -5.14 -8.76
C LEU A 57 6.17 -5.56 -7.64
N ALA A 58 7.35 -4.98 -7.56
CA ALA A 58 8.24 -5.04 -6.41
C ALA A 58 8.36 -3.67 -5.74
N ARG A 59 8.90 -3.63 -4.51
CA ARG A 59 9.17 -2.39 -3.80
C ARG A 59 10.43 -2.48 -2.95
N THR A 60 11.12 -1.35 -2.78
CA THR A 60 12.36 -1.25 -1.99
C THR A 60 12.14 -0.89 -0.52
N ILE A 61 10.88 -0.74 -0.12
CA ILE A 61 10.46 -0.34 1.23
C ILE A 61 9.40 -1.31 1.77
N PRO A 62 9.24 -1.44 3.09
CA PRO A 62 8.26 -2.37 3.67
C PRO A 62 6.81 -1.93 3.46
N ALA A 63 5.86 -2.83 3.75
CA ALA A 63 4.44 -2.47 3.87
C ALA A 63 4.15 -1.74 5.19
N ASP A 64 2.99 -1.08 5.25
CA ASP A 64 2.51 -0.42 6.46
C ASP A 64 2.14 -1.40 7.60
N ASP A 65 2.16 -2.72 7.38
CA ASP A 65 1.86 -3.71 8.42
C ASP A 65 2.88 -3.70 9.57
N LEU A 66 4.15 -3.41 9.25
CA LEU A 66 5.18 -3.16 10.26
C LEU A 66 4.95 -1.86 11.02
N GLN A 67 4.49 -0.81 10.32
CA GLN A 67 4.15 0.46 10.96
C GLN A 67 2.95 0.31 11.91
N VAL A 68 1.91 -0.42 11.51
CA VAL A 68 0.75 -0.68 12.38
C VAL A 68 1.12 -1.52 13.60
N ALA A 69 1.99 -2.53 13.46
CA ALA A 69 2.51 -3.26 14.61
C ALA A 69 3.24 -2.32 15.60
N THR A 70 3.95 -1.31 15.08
CA THR A 70 4.62 -0.30 15.90
C THR A 70 3.63 0.62 16.62
N PHE A 71 2.49 0.96 16.01
CA PHE A 71 1.43 1.71 16.69
C PHE A 71 0.91 0.97 17.93
N PHE A 72 0.64 -0.33 17.82
CA PHE A 72 0.20 -1.12 18.98
C PHE A 72 1.27 -1.26 20.04
N ALA A 73 2.55 -1.37 19.65
CA ALA A 73 3.65 -1.37 20.61
C ALA A 73 3.71 -0.05 21.41
N LEU A 74 3.51 1.10 20.75
CA LEU A 74 3.45 2.40 21.43
C LEU A 74 2.22 2.54 22.32
N ILE A 75 1.05 2.16 21.83
CA ILE A 75 -0.20 2.17 22.59
C ILE A 75 -0.06 1.35 23.87
N SER A 76 0.51 0.15 23.76
CA SER A 76 0.78 -0.72 24.91
C SER A 76 1.81 -0.11 25.86
N HIS A 77 2.89 0.48 25.34
CA HIS A 77 3.93 1.10 26.17
C HIS A 77 3.38 2.23 27.05
N PHE A 78 2.45 3.03 26.53
CA PHE A 78 1.83 4.15 27.25
C PHE A 78 0.52 3.78 27.97
N GLY A 79 0.03 2.55 27.81
CA GLY A 79 -1.20 2.06 28.46
C GLY A 79 -2.48 2.73 27.96
N TRP A 80 -2.55 3.14 26.69
CA TRP A 80 -3.76 3.73 26.14
C TRP A 80 -4.80 2.65 25.77
N GLY A 81 -6.00 2.73 26.35
CA GLY A 81 -7.07 1.77 26.07
C GLY A 81 -7.94 2.14 24.85
N SER A 82 -7.81 3.36 24.33
CA SER A 82 -8.67 3.84 23.24
C SER A 82 -7.95 4.78 22.30
N VAL A 83 -8.26 4.70 21.01
CA VAL A 83 -7.66 5.53 19.96
C VAL A 83 -8.70 6.04 18.95
N ALA A 84 -8.40 7.17 18.33
CA ALA A 84 -9.15 7.73 17.21
C ALA A 84 -8.32 7.66 15.93
N LEU A 85 -8.94 7.33 14.80
CA LEU A 85 -8.29 7.26 13.50
C LEU A 85 -8.76 8.42 12.62
N LEU A 86 -7.80 9.23 12.15
CA LEU A 86 -8.00 10.21 11.10
C LEU A 86 -7.06 9.86 9.95
N THR A 87 -7.63 9.46 8.81
CA THR A 87 -6.87 8.91 7.68
C THR A 87 -7.21 9.60 6.38
N ARG A 88 -6.31 9.52 5.39
CA ARG A 88 -6.64 9.98 4.04
C ARG A 88 -7.58 8.99 3.37
N ASN A 89 -8.52 9.52 2.59
CA ASN A 89 -9.45 8.74 1.77
C ASN A 89 -8.77 8.24 0.49
N ASP A 90 -7.71 7.45 0.65
CA ASP A 90 -7.04 6.77 -0.44
C ASP A 90 -6.64 5.34 -0.01
N ALA A 91 -6.16 4.55 -0.98
CA ALA A 91 -5.81 3.14 -0.76
C ALA A 91 -4.77 2.93 0.35
N TRP A 92 -3.93 3.93 0.65
CA TRP A 92 -2.95 3.87 1.72
C TRP A 92 -3.61 4.18 3.08
N GLY A 93 -4.30 5.32 3.19
CA GLY A 93 -4.91 5.75 4.45
C GLY A 93 -6.02 4.80 4.93
N LEU A 94 -6.89 4.37 4.02
CA LEU A 94 -7.91 3.36 4.32
C LEU A 94 -7.29 2.00 4.65
N GLY A 95 -6.18 1.65 3.99
CA GLY A 95 -5.43 0.42 4.28
C GLY A 95 -4.93 0.37 5.72
N ILE A 96 -4.33 1.46 6.20
CA ILE A 96 -3.90 1.59 7.61
C ILE A 96 -5.12 1.55 8.54
N SER A 97 -6.17 2.33 8.24
CA SER A 97 -7.38 2.39 9.07
C SER A 97 -8.00 1.00 9.27
N ASN A 98 -8.14 0.24 8.19
CA ASN A 98 -8.69 -1.11 8.22
C ASN A 98 -7.78 -2.06 9.00
N LEU A 99 -6.46 -1.97 8.79
CA LEU A 99 -5.52 -2.86 9.48
C LEU A 99 -5.51 -2.61 10.99
N VAL A 100 -5.50 -1.34 11.43
CA VAL A 100 -5.60 -1.00 12.85
C VAL A 100 -6.91 -1.53 13.42
N GLN A 101 -8.05 -1.25 12.79
CA GLN A 101 -9.35 -1.74 13.27
C GLN A 101 -9.42 -3.27 13.36
N SER A 102 -8.83 -3.99 12.40
CA SER A 102 -8.81 -5.45 12.40
C SER A 102 -7.99 -6.08 13.52
N ARG A 103 -6.98 -5.36 14.04
CA ARG A 103 -6.06 -5.85 15.09
C ARG A 103 -6.33 -5.25 16.46
N ALA A 104 -7.19 -4.24 16.55
CA ALA A 104 -7.41 -3.48 17.78
C ALA A 104 -7.88 -4.38 18.95
N GLY A 105 -8.80 -5.30 18.66
CA GLY A 105 -9.29 -6.26 19.65
C GLY A 105 -8.21 -7.19 20.21
N ASP A 106 -7.29 -7.66 19.36
CA ASP A 106 -6.16 -8.53 19.78
C ASP A 106 -5.20 -7.82 20.74
N HIS A 107 -5.19 -6.48 20.71
CA HIS A 107 -4.35 -5.64 21.55
C HIS A 107 -5.10 -4.98 22.70
N GLY A 108 -6.40 -5.28 22.90
CA GLY A 108 -7.21 -4.67 23.96
C GLY A 108 -7.39 -3.16 23.80
N VAL A 109 -7.45 -2.68 22.54
CA VAL A 109 -7.60 -1.26 22.20
C VAL A 109 -8.96 -1.03 21.55
N ASP A 110 -9.69 -0.02 22.03
CA ASP A 110 -10.94 0.41 21.43
C ASP A 110 -10.70 1.52 20.39
N VAL A 111 -11.13 1.30 19.15
CA VAL A 111 -11.17 2.36 18.14
C VAL A 111 -12.49 3.12 18.28
N VAL A 112 -12.45 4.30 18.91
CA VAL A 112 -13.67 5.05 19.27
C VAL A 112 -14.27 5.83 18.10
N VAL A 113 -13.43 6.20 17.13
CA VAL A 113 -13.85 6.91 15.93
C VAL A 113 -12.85 6.65 14.80
N ALA A 114 -13.37 6.51 13.58
CA ALA A 114 -12.55 6.44 12.37
C ALA A 114 -13.15 7.36 11.29
N VAL A 115 -12.36 8.34 10.85
CA VAL A 115 -12.75 9.32 9.82
C VAL A 115 -11.73 9.31 8.69
N ALA A 116 -12.23 9.39 7.46
CA ALA A 116 -11.41 9.57 6.26
C ALA A 116 -11.71 10.93 5.61
N PHE A 117 -10.68 11.59 5.08
CA PHE A 117 -10.77 12.88 4.40
C PHE A 117 -10.09 12.89 3.03
#